data_AF-A0A842NKZ5-F1
#
_entry.id   AF-A0A842NKZ5-F1
#
_cell.length_a   1.000
_cell.length_b   1.000
_cell.length_c   1.000
_cell.angle_alpha   90.00
_cell.angle_beta   90.00
_cell.angle_gamma   90.00
#
_symmetry.space_group_name_H-M   'P 1'
#
loop_
_entity.id
_entity.type
_entity.pdbx_description
1 polymer ?
#
loop_
_entity_poly.entity_id
_entity_poly.type
_entity_poly.pdbx_seq_one_letter_code
_entity_poly.pdbx_strand_id
1 'polypeptide(L)'
;MPVPPHNIRISEAKDIPPDARLPTESGEFRIRVFHEESTGLDHVALTLGDMGGPDPVLVRIHSECLTGDAFSSLRCDCGPQLNAAMQMVQDKGWGCILYLRQEGRGIGLKEKIKAYHLPDEGAATL
;
A
#
# COMPACT_ATOMS: atom_id res chain seq x y z
N MET A 1 22.30 -9.69 -13.99
CA MET A 1 22.54 -10.29 -12.66
C MET A 1 21.25 -10.97 -12.24
N PRO A 2 21.26 -12.25 -11.81
CA PRO A 2 20.06 -12.93 -11.36
C PRO A 2 19.60 -12.32 -10.03
N VAL A 3 18.33 -11.95 -9.95
CA VAL A 3 17.69 -11.52 -8.70
C VAL A 3 17.65 -12.76 -7.79
N PRO A 4 18.20 -12.73 -6.57
CA PRO A 4 18.13 -13.87 -5.66
C PRO A 4 16.65 -14.19 -5.37
N PRO A 5 16.28 -15.47 -5.24
CA PRO A 5 14.91 -15.83 -4.91
C PRO A 5 14.60 -15.33 -3.50
N HIS A 6 13.82 -14.26 -3.41
CA HIS A 6 13.21 -13.84 -2.15
C HIS A 6 12.06 -14.81 -1.88
N ASN A 7 12.30 -15.75 -0.96
CA ASN A 7 11.29 -16.67 -0.47
C ASN A 7 10.31 -15.91 0.46
N ILE A 8 9.47 -15.07 -0.11
CA ILE A 8 8.43 -14.34 0.63
C ILE A 8 7.35 -15.35 1.03
N ARG A 9 7.17 -15.57 2.34
CA ARG A 9 6.08 -16.36 2.89
C ARG A 9 5.02 -15.41 3.44
N ILE A 10 3.91 -15.32 2.71
CA ILE A 10 2.72 -14.60 3.14
C ILE A 10 1.69 -15.64 3.56
N SER A 11 1.19 -15.53 4.79
CA SER A 11 0.15 -16.41 5.31
C SER A 11 -1.07 -15.59 5.78
N GLU A 12 -2.26 -16.13 5.57
CA GLU A 12 -3.48 -15.58 6.15
C GLU A 12 -3.53 -15.99 7.63
N ALA A 13 -3.87 -15.05 8.52
CA ALA A 13 -3.93 -15.33 9.95
C ALA A 13 -4.97 -16.43 10.23
N LYS A 14 -4.61 -17.43 11.06
CA LYS A 14 -5.37 -18.69 11.21
C LYS A 14 -6.59 -18.63 12.13
N ASP A 15 -6.88 -17.49 12.76
CA ASP A 15 -8.10 -17.22 13.54
C ASP A 15 -9.13 -16.43 12.72
N ILE A 16 -10.18 -15.85 13.34
CA ILE A 16 -11.20 -15.01 12.66
C ILE A 16 -10.49 -14.14 11.62
N PRO A 17 -10.81 -14.28 10.31
CA PRO A 17 -10.03 -13.63 9.27
C PRO A 17 -10.06 -12.13 9.51
N PRO A 18 -8.90 -11.44 9.52
CA PRO A 18 -8.82 -10.01 9.73
C PRO A 18 -9.36 -9.28 8.50
N ASP A 19 -10.68 -9.25 8.43
CA ASP A 19 -11.48 -8.85 7.28
C ASP A 19 -12.70 -8.07 7.77
N ALA A 20 -12.93 -6.88 7.20
CA ALA A 20 -14.03 -6.01 7.61
C ALA A 20 -14.51 -5.12 6.47
N ARG A 21 -15.69 -4.51 6.65
CA ARG A 21 -16.10 -3.36 5.84
C ARG A 21 -15.38 -2.11 6.32
N LEU A 22 -14.86 -1.34 5.37
CA LEU A 22 -14.15 -0.09 5.59
C LEU A 22 -14.82 1.01 4.78
N PRO A 23 -15.75 1.78 5.38
CA PRO A 23 -16.21 3.02 4.78
C PRO A 23 -15.08 4.05 4.78
N THR A 24 -14.84 4.68 3.63
CA THR A 24 -13.83 5.72 3.45
C THR A 24 -14.45 6.93 2.76
N GLU A 25 -13.74 8.05 2.71
CA GLU A 25 -14.19 9.24 1.96
C GLU A 25 -14.31 8.95 0.45
N SER A 26 -13.49 8.05 -0.08
CA SER A 26 -13.54 7.64 -1.49
C SER A 26 -14.64 6.61 -1.78
N GLY A 27 -15.29 6.04 -0.75
CA GLY A 27 -16.35 5.03 -0.87
C GLY A 27 -16.15 3.81 0.03
N GLU A 28 -17.03 2.82 -0.11
CA GLU A 28 -17.00 1.59 0.70
C GLU A 28 -16.03 0.56 0.11
N PHE A 29 -15.16 -0.01 0.95
CA PHE A 29 -14.27 -1.12 0.60
C PHE A 29 -14.45 -2.28 1.59
N ARG A 30 -13.95 -3.45 1.20
CA ARG A 30 -13.61 -4.51 2.14
C ARG A 30 -12.10 -4.44 2.40
N ILE A 31 -11.69 -4.46 3.65
CA ILE A 31 -10.28 -4.46 4.05
C ILE A 31 -9.89 -5.86 4.50
N ARG A 32 -8.71 -6.34 4.11
CA ARG A 32 -8.13 -7.59 4.60
C ARG A 32 -6.65 -7.42 4.95
N VAL A 33 -6.21 -8.07 6.02
CA VAL A 33 -4.81 -8.06 6.48
C VAL A 33 -4.07 -9.33 6.09
N PHE A 34 -2.82 -9.19 5.65
CA PHE A 34 -1.90 -10.26 5.30
C PHE A 34 -0.60 -10.11 6.08
N HIS A 35 -0.22 -11.15 6.83
CA HIS A 35 0.99 -11.10 7.66
C HIS A 35 2.20 -11.60 6.86
N GLU A 36 3.29 -10.82 6.85
CA GLU A 36 4.57 -11.21 6.29
C GLU A 36 5.48 -11.76 7.40
N GLU A 37 5.69 -13.07 7.44
CA GLU A 37 6.49 -13.73 8.48
C GLU A 37 7.96 -13.29 8.47
N SER A 38 8.52 -12.93 7.30
CA SER A 38 9.93 -12.51 7.16
C SER A 38 10.23 -11.17 7.81
N THR A 39 9.28 -10.26 7.83
CA THR A 39 9.45 -8.88 8.34
C THR A 39 8.65 -8.63 9.62
N GLY A 40 7.67 -9.48 9.92
CA GLY A 40 6.70 -9.28 10.99
C GLY A 40 5.70 -8.17 10.70
N LEU A 41 5.58 -7.72 9.44
CA LEU A 41 4.72 -6.61 9.05
C LEU A 41 3.38 -7.11 8.53
N ASP A 42 2.34 -6.33 8.81
CA ASP A 42 0.99 -6.58 8.33
C ASP A 42 0.69 -5.72 7.09
N HIS A 43 0.49 -6.35 5.95
CA HIS A 43 0.06 -5.66 4.72
C HIS A 43 -1.45 -5.67 4.61
N VAL A 44 -1.99 -4.74 3.82
CA VAL A 44 -3.43 -4.57 3.69
C VAL A 44 -3.83 -4.68 2.22
N ALA A 45 -4.94 -5.36 1.95
CA ALA A 45 -5.66 -5.25 0.69
C ALA A 45 -7.00 -4.55 0.91
N LEU A 46 -7.27 -3.52 0.12
CA LEU A 46 -8.60 -2.94 -0.04
C LEU A 46 -9.22 -3.52 -1.31
N THR A 47 -10.38 -4.15 -1.19
CA THR A 47 -11.05 -4.82 -2.30
C THR A 47 -12.47 -4.30 -2.49
N LEU A 48 -12.90 -4.30 -3.75
CA LEU A 48 -14.26 -3.99 -4.17
C LEU A 48 -14.72 -5.00 -5.23
N GLY A 49 -15.96 -5.46 -5.15
CA GLY A 49 -16.54 -6.44 -6.09
C GLY A 49 -16.02 -7.87 -5.90
N ASP A 50 -16.54 -8.81 -6.70
CA ASP A 50 -16.24 -10.24 -6.57
C ASP A 50 -14.95 -10.69 -7.28
N MET A 51 -14.46 -9.90 -8.23
CA MET A 51 -13.28 -10.20 -9.05
C MET A 51 -13.32 -11.53 -9.82
N GLY A 52 -14.52 -12.09 -10.04
CA GLY A 52 -14.72 -13.39 -10.68
C GLY A 52 -15.07 -13.33 -12.17
N GLY A 53 -15.21 -12.13 -12.75
CA GLY A 53 -15.58 -11.93 -14.15
C GLY A 53 -14.47 -12.22 -15.17
N PRO A 54 -14.79 -12.22 -16.49
CA PRO A 54 -13.81 -12.47 -17.56
C PRO A 54 -12.85 -11.30 -17.80
N ASP A 55 -13.20 -10.11 -17.31
CA ASP A 55 -12.41 -8.90 -17.45
C ASP A 55 -11.17 -8.95 -16.53
N PRO A 56 -10.10 -8.18 -16.83
CA PRO A 56 -8.97 -8.05 -15.92
C PRO A 56 -9.33 -7.21 -14.69
N VAL A 57 -8.88 -7.65 -13.52
CA VAL A 57 -9.02 -6.90 -12.26
C VAL A 57 -8.12 -5.67 -12.28
N LEU A 58 -8.67 -4.49 -11.99
CA LEU A 58 -7.87 -3.29 -11.75
C LEU A 58 -7.12 -3.43 -10.43
N VAL A 59 -5.78 -3.39 -10.49
CA VAL A 59 -4.92 -3.53 -9.31
C VAL A 59 -3.98 -2.34 -9.17
N ARG A 60 -3.92 -1.77 -7.97
CA ARG A 60 -2.88 -0.81 -7.56
C ARG A 60 -2.00 -1.45 -6.49
N ILE A 61 -0.68 -1.35 -6.67
CA ILE A 61 0.28 -1.61 -5.61
C ILE A 61 0.75 -0.26 -5.07
N HIS A 62 0.58 -0.05 -3.77
CA HIS A 62 0.93 1.19 -3.08
C HIS A 62 1.87 0.88 -1.93
N SER A 63 3.08 1.44 -1.99
CA SER A 63 4.01 1.40 -0.86
C SER A 63 3.63 2.48 0.14
N GLU A 64 3.52 2.10 1.41
CA GLU A 64 3.22 2.99 2.53
C GLU A 64 4.10 4.23 2.52
N CYS A 65 3.45 5.38 2.66
CA CYS A 65 4.11 6.67 2.84
C CYS A 65 3.34 7.46 3.89
N LEU A 66 3.65 7.28 5.17
CA LEU A 66 2.94 7.90 6.29
C LEU A 66 2.80 9.42 6.11
N THR A 67 3.89 10.07 5.69
CA THR A 67 3.91 11.53 5.48
C THR A 67 2.96 11.97 4.39
N GLY A 68 2.86 11.23 3.28
CA GLY A 68 1.98 11.59 2.16
C GLY A 68 0.54 11.15 2.40
N ASP A 69 0.37 9.90 2.83
CA ASP A 69 -0.92 9.21 2.90
C ASP A 69 -1.75 9.68 4.11
N ALA A 70 -1.12 9.89 5.27
CA ALA A 70 -1.82 10.28 6.50
C ALA A 70 -1.69 11.77 6.83
N PHE A 71 -0.53 12.38 6.57
CA PHE A 71 -0.26 13.77 6.93
C PHE A 71 -0.34 14.77 5.78
N SER A 72 -0.72 14.33 4.58
CA SER A 72 -0.88 15.20 3.41
C SER A 72 0.37 16.04 3.08
N SER A 73 1.56 15.46 3.26
CA SER A 73 2.83 16.12 2.96
C SER A 73 2.88 16.57 1.50
N LEU A 74 3.30 17.82 1.28
CA LEU A 74 3.55 18.38 -0.06
C LEU A 74 4.92 17.99 -0.64
N ARG A 75 5.74 17.25 0.11
CA ARG A 75 7.07 16.78 -0.36
C ARG A 75 7.01 15.52 -1.24
N CYS A 76 5.84 14.90 -1.35
CA CYS A 76 5.60 13.75 -2.20
C CYS A 76 4.15 13.75 -2.67
N ASP A 77 3.84 12.97 -3.69
CA ASP A 77 2.51 12.82 -4.26
C ASP A 77 1.80 11.52 -3.86
N CYS A 78 2.32 10.78 -2.87
CA CYS A 78 1.79 9.47 -2.45
C CYS A 78 0.32 9.53 -2.01
N GLY A 79 -0.06 10.51 -1.19
CA GLY A 79 -1.45 10.67 -0.74
C GLY A 79 -2.42 10.91 -1.90
N PRO A 80 -2.19 11.91 -2.78
CA PRO A 80 -2.96 12.09 -4.00
C PRO A 80 -3.01 10.84 -4.90
N GLN A 81 -1.91 10.10 -5.04
CA GLN A 81 -1.89 8.86 -5.83
C GLN A 81 -2.75 7.75 -5.21
N LEU A 82 -2.72 7.59 -3.88
CA LEU A 82 -3.56 6.62 -3.17
C LEU A 82 -5.05 6.97 -3.34
N ASN A 83 -5.40 8.23 -3.13
CA ASN A 83 -6.78 8.71 -3.28
C ASN A 83 -7.29 8.52 -4.71
N ALA A 84 -6.47 8.85 -5.72
CA ALA A 84 -6.81 8.63 -7.12
C ALA A 84 -7.03 7.14 -7.42
N ALA A 85 -6.20 6.25 -6.90
CA ALA A 85 -6.37 4.81 -7.07
C ALA A 85 -7.67 4.30 -6.42
N MET A 86 -7.99 4.77 -5.22
CA MET A 86 -9.25 4.45 -4.54
C MET A 86 -10.45 4.90 -5.36
N GLN A 87 -10.43 6.12 -5.88
CA GLN A 87 -11.51 6.63 -6.74
C GLN A 87 -11.65 5.79 -8.02
N MET A 88 -10.55 5.45 -8.69
CA MET A 88 -10.59 4.65 -9.91
C MET A 88 -11.18 3.25 -9.67
N VAL A 89 -10.87 2.62 -8.54
CA VAL A 89 -11.46 1.31 -8.18
C VAL A 89 -12.97 1.45 -7.95
N GLN A 90 -13.40 2.51 -7.29
CA GLN A 90 -14.83 2.79 -7.05
C GLN A 90 -15.58 3.07 -8.35
N ASP A 91 -15.01 3.91 -9.23
CA ASP A 91 -15.59 4.22 -10.53
C ASP A 91 -15.70 2.98 -11.43
N LYS A 92 -14.72 2.07 -11.35
CA LYS A 92 -14.74 0.79 -12.06
C LYS A 92 -15.78 -0.18 -11.46
N GLY A 93 -16.09 -0.04 -10.18
CA GLY A 93 -17.02 -0.88 -9.42
C GLY A 93 -16.41 -2.19 -8.90
N TRP A 94 -15.15 -2.47 -9.24
CA TRP A 94 -14.41 -3.63 -8.75
C TRP A 94 -12.90 -3.44 -8.95
N GLY A 95 -12.10 -4.00 -8.04
CA GLY A 95 -10.65 -3.86 -8.07
C GLY A 95 -10.00 -4.01 -6.70
N CYS A 96 -8.67 -3.97 -6.68
CA CYS A 96 -7.86 -4.21 -5.49
C CYS A 96 -6.75 -3.15 -5.35
N ILE A 97 -6.53 -2.69 -4.11
CA ILE A 97 -5.38 -1.88 -3.73
C ILE A 97 -4.59 -2.64 -2.69
N LEU A 98 -3.35 -2.99 -3.01
CA LEU A 98 -2.40 -3.59 -2.11
C LEU A 98 -1.57 -2.48 -1.45
N TYR A 99 -1.80 -2.26 -0.15
CA TYR A 99 -1.05 -1.33 0.67
C TYR A 99 0.07 -2.07 1.41
N LEU A 100 1.28 -1.94 0.89
CA LEU A 100 2.46 -2.62 1.40
C LEU A 100 3.17 -1.73 2.41
N ARG A 101 3.37 -2.24 3.62
CA ARG A 101 4.02 -1.50 4.72
C ARG A 101 5.54 -1.43 4.56
N GLN A 102 5.99 -0.80 3.47
CA GLN A 102 7.39 -0.67 3.08
C GLN A 102 7.81 0.80 3.03
N GLU A 103 7.65 1.50 4.15
CA GLU A 103 7.96 2.92 4.29
C GLU A 103 9.38 3.26 3.81
N GLY A 104 9.51 4.37 3.08
CA GLY A 104 10.79 4.84 2.52
C GLY A 104 11.46 3.83 1.60
N ARG A 105 10.70 3.04 0.83
CA ARG A 105 11.21 1.93 0.00
C ARG A 105 11.98 0.88 0.83
N GLY A 106 11.55 0.65 2.07
CA GLY A 106 12.12 -0.34 2.98
C GLY A 106 13.23 0.17 3.89
N ILE A 107 13.64 1.45 3.79
CA ILE A 107 14.61 2.04 4.75
C ILE A 107 13.95 2.47 6.07
N GLY A 108 12.63 2.59 6.09
CA GLY A 108 11.86 3.01 7.25
C GLY A 108 11.72 4.53 7.40
N LEU A 109 10.75 4.93 8.23
CA LEU A 109 10.36 6.32 8.41
C LEU A 109 11.51 7.19 8.96
N LYS A 110 12.27 6.68 9.92
CA LYS A 110 13.34 7.44 10.59
C LYS A 110 14.40 7.88 9.58
N GLU A 111 14.83 6.97 8.73
CA GLU A 111 15.83 7.21 7.69
C GLU A 111 15.29 8.18 6.62
N LYS A 112 14.02 8.06 6.25
CA LYS A 112 13.33 9.03 5.39
C LYS A 112 13.32 10.45 5.98
N ILE A 113 13.02 10.58 7.28
CA ILE A 113 13.02 11.89 7.94
C ILE A 113 14.43 12.47 8.07
N LYS A 114 15.46 11.64 8.27
CA LYS A 114 16.86 12.10 8.20
C LYS A 114 17.20 12.65 6.81
N ALA A 115 16.77 11.96 5.74
CA ALA A 115 16.97 12.44 4.37
C ALA A 115 16.28 13.79 4.14
N TYR A 116 15.10 14.02 4.73
CA TYR A 116 14.39 15.31 4.67
C TYR A 116 15.08 16.46 5.41
N HIS A 117 15.98 16.15 6.33
CA HIS A 117 16.75 17.15 7.10
C HIS A 117 18.05 17.55 6.40
N LEU A 118 18.59 16.70 5.52
CA LEU A 118 19.77 17.02 4.73
C LEU A 118 19.39 18.07 3.66
N PRO A 119 20.20 19.12 3.44
CA PRO A 119 19.97 20.08 2.36
C PRO A 119 19.92 19.38 1.00
N ASP A 120 19.05 19.86 0.10
CA ASP A 120 18.83 19.34 -1.27
C ASP A 120 20.05 19.57 -2.20
N GLU A 121 21.27 19.29 -1.76
CA GLU A 121 22.46 19.25 -2.61
C GLU A 121 22.54 17.89 -3.31
N GLY A 122 21.63 17.67 -4.26
CA GLY A 122 21.77 16.63 -5.29
C GLY A 122 21.70 15.17 -4.84
N ALA A 123 21.22 14.89 -3.62
CA ALA A 123 21.00 13.51 -3.18
C ALA A 123 19.85 12.90 -3.99
N ALA A 124 20.14 11.81 -4.71
CA ALA A 124 19.19 11.08 -5.53
C ALA A 124 17.86 10.85 -4.79
N THR A 125 16.75 11.10 -5.50
CA THR A 125 15.38 10.83 -5.05
C THR A 125 15.24 9.38 -4.56
N LEU A 126 15.23 9.22 -3.23
CA LEU A 126 15.02 7.94 -2.56
C LEU A 126 13.61 7.39 -2.74
#